data_AF-A0ABD4B8T2-F1
#
_entry.id   AF-A0ABD4B8T2-F1
#
_cell.length_a   1.000
_cell.length_b   1.000
_cell.length_c   1.000
_cell.angle_alpha   90.00
_cell.angle_beta   90.00
_cell.angle_gamma   90.00
#
_symmetry.space_group_name_H-M   'P 1'
#
loop_
_entity.id
_entity.type
_entity.pdbx_description
1 polymer ?
#
loop_
_entity_poly.entity_id
_entity_poly.type
_entity_poly.pdbx_seq_one_letter_code
_entity_poly.pdbx_strand_id
1 'polypeptide(L)'
;MNCLDATNDARAIHRAIRQTFAESEEIDVVQSTVPASVVFRQASTSGMSAHRVEYKQPSNRRAPSALQIIRELAIELFPRWSDRFVVMTEDVIEARVKGAH
;
A
#
# COMPACT_ATOMS: atom_id res chain seq x y z
N MET A 1 8.88 1.27 -1.94
CA MET A 1 9.21 2.73 -2.02
C MET A 1 7.93 3.55 -1.90
N ASN A 2 7.94 4.65 -1.13
CA ASN A 2 6.78 5.56 -0.97
C ASN A 2 6.85 6.71 -2.00
N CYS A 3 5.70 7.27 -2.36
CA CYS A 3 5.56 8.39 -3.30
C CYS A 3 6.03 8.10 -4.72
N LEU A 4 5.98 6.85 -5.19
CA LEU A 4 6.29 6.55 -6.58
C LEU A 4 5.19 7.14 -7.47
N ASP A 5 5.50 8.24 -8.14
CA ASP A 5 4.78 8.75 -9.29
C ASP A 5 5.11 7.88 -10.51
N ALA A 6 4.21 7.80 -11.49
CA ALA A 6 4.39 6.94 -12.66
C ALA A 6 5.43 7.49 -13.67
N THR A 7 6.33 8.37 -13.23
CA THR A 7 7.39 8.96 -14.05
C THR A 7 8.51 7.95 -14.29
N ASN A 8 9.25 8.13 -15.39
CA ASN A 8 10.39 7.26 -15.70
C ASN A 8 11.48 7.35 -14.62
N ASP A 9 11.64 8.53 -14.03
CA ASP A 9 12.65 8.82 -13.01
C ASP A 9 12.38 8.04 -11.73
N ALA A 10 11.13 8.01 -11.27
CA ALA A 10 10.76 7.24 -10.08
C ALA A 10 11.09 5.74 -10.25
N ARG A 11 10.80 5.17 -11.42
CA ARG A 11 11.17 3.77 -11.72
C ARG A 11 12.68 3.56 -11.81
N ALA A 12 13.43 4.55 -12.31
CA ALA A 12 14.89 4.49 -12.37
C ALA A 12 15.50 4.53 -10.96
N ILE A 13 15.03 5.44 -10.09
CA ILE A 13 15.46 5.54 -8.69
C ILE A 13 15.14 4.25 -7.94
N HIS A 14 13.93 3.69 -8.10
CA HIS A 14 13.56 2.42 -7.47
C HIS A 14 14.50 1.27 -7.87
N ARG A 15 14.85 1.17 -9.17
CA ARG A 15 15.80 0.17 -9.66
C ARG A 15 17.20 0.39 -9.11
N ALA A 16 17.67 1.65 -9.08
CA ALA A 16 18.98 1.99 -8.55
C ALA A 16 19.09 1.62 -7.06
N ILE A 17 18.11 1.97 -6.23
CA ILE A 17 18.10 1.61 -4.81
C ILE A 17 18.16 0.09 -4.63
N ARG A 18 17.38 -0.67 -5.40
CA ARG A 18 17.45 -2.14 -5.33
C ARG A 18 18.83 -2.68 -5.66
N GLN A 19 19.45 -2.13 -6.70
CA GLN A 19 20.77 -2.59 -7.11
C GLN A 19 21.83 -2.25 -6.06
N THR A 20 21.74 -1.07 -5.44
CA THR A 20 22.66 -0.65 -4.38
C THR A 20 22.60 -1.56 -3.15
N PHE A 21 21.41 -2.05 -2.79
CA PHE A 21 21.21 -2.87 -1.58
C PHE A 21 21.05 -4.37 -1.87
N ALA A 22 21.27 -4.83 -3.10
CA ALA A 22 21.04 -6.22 -3.49
C ALA A 22 21.89 -7.23 -2.69
N GLU A 23 23.08 -6.81 -2.25
CA GLU A 23 24.03 -7.62 -1.48
C GLU A 23 24.10 -7.18 0.00
N SER A 24 23.16 -6.34 0.45
CA SER A 24 23.13 -5.88 1.84
C SER A 24 22.54 -6.95 2.75
N GLU A 25 23.26 -7.31 3.82
CA GLU A 25 22.73 -8.17 4.88
C GLU A 25 21.87 -7.40 5.90
N GLU A 26 21.95 -6.07 5.89
CA GLU A 26 21.31 -5.18 6.87
C GLU A 26 20.01 -4.55 6.36
N ILE A 27 19.89 -4.35 5.04
CA ILE A 27 18.79 -3.59 4.42
C ILE A 27 18.09 -4.44 3.37
N ASP A 28 16.81 -4.74 3.62
CA ASP A 28 15.93 -5.34 2.61
C ASP A 28 15.01 -4.28 1.98
N VAL A 29 14.92 -4.30 0.65
CA VAL A 29 14.13 -3.35 -0.13
C VAL A 29 12.82 -3.99 -0.59
N VAL A 30 11.73 -3.65 0.11
CA VAL A 30 10.37 -4.13 -0.19
C VAL A 30 9.93 -3.89 -1.65
N GLN A 31 9.41 -4.93 -2.30
CA GLN A 31 8.76 -4.97 -3.61
C GLN A 31 7.56 -4.03 -3.72
N SER A 32 6.78 -3.94 -2.64
CA SER A 32 5.57 -3.14 -2.62
C SER A 32 5.86 -1.65 -2.83
N THR A 33 5.02 -1.04 -3.65
CA THR A 33 5.07 0.40 -3.92
C THR A 33 3.84 1.06 -3.34
N VAL A 34 4.05 2.13 -2.56
CA VAL A 34 2.95 3.00 -2.13
C VAL A 34 2.94 4.19 -3.07
N PRO A 35 1.93 4.29 -3.97
CA PRO A 35 1.88 5.35 -4.96
C PRO A 35 1.61 6.70 -4.29
N ALA A 36 2.06 7.78 -4.93
CA ALA A 36 1.69 9.15 -4.56
C ALA A 36 0.21 9.44 -4.91
N SER A 37 -0.73 8.74 -4.27
CA SER A 37 -2.17 8.90 -4.47
C SER A 37 -2.78 9.89 -3.49
N VAL A 38 -3.76 10.67 -3.96
CA VAL A 38 -4.51 11.66 -3.16
C VAL A 38 -5.16 11.01 -1.93
N VAL A 39 -5.57 9.74 -2.03
CA VAL A 39 -6.22 9.01 -0.94
C VAL A 39 -5.35 8.92 0.31
N PHE A 40 -4.04 8.71 0.17
CA PHE A 40 -3.14 8.63 1.33
C PHE A 40 -3.01 9.98 2.02
N ARG A 41 -2.95 11.07 1.23
CA ARG A 41 -2.93 12.43 1.78
C ARG A 41 -4.24 12.77 2.47
N GLN A 42 -5.38 12.51 1.83
CA GLN A 42 -6.70 12.75 2.39
C GLN A 42 -6.92 11.98 3.69
N ALA A 43 -6.51 10.71 3.73
CA ALA A 43 -6.62 9.87 4.91
C ALA A 43 -5.79 10.45 6.07
N SER A 44 -4.54 10.84 5.82
CA SER A 44 -3.69 11.50 6.81
C SER A 44 -4.30 12.80 7.34
N THR A 45 -4.81 13.66 6.46
CA THR A 45 -5.49 14.91 6.87
C THR A 45 -6.71 14.63 7.75
N SER A 46 -7.40 13.52 7.50
CA SER A 46 -8.60 13.12 8.24
C SER A 46 -8.30 12.30 9.50
N GLY A 47 -7.02 12.06 9.83
CA GLY A 47 -6.62 11.18 10.94
C GLY A 47 -7.03 9.71 10.76
N MET A 48 -7.27 9.29 9.51
CA MET A 48 -7.73 7.94 9.17
C MET A 48 -6.65 7.16 8.43
N SER A 49 -6.68 5.83 8.55
CA SER A 49 -5.84 4.96 7.72
C SER A 49 -6.43 4.84 6.30
N ALA A 50 -5.60 4.97 5.27
CA ALA A 50 -6.05 5.01 3.88
C ALA A 50 -6.88 3.79 3.43
N HIS A 51 -6.57 2.59 3.92
CA HIS A 51 -7.35 1.38 3.62
C HIS A 51 -8.80 1.41 4.17
N ARG A 52 -9.11 2.29 5.14
CA ARG A 52 -10.47 2.54 5.64
C ARG A 52 -11.20 3.61 4.83
N VAL A 53 -10.47 4.53 4.22
CA VAL A 53 -11.00 5.59 3.36
C VAL A 53 -11.32 5.04 1.97
N GLU A 54 -10.46 4.17 1.43
CA GLU A 54 -10.63 3.53 0.13
C GLU A 54 -10.32 2.03 0.23
N TYR A 55 -11.35 1.27 0.55
CA TYR A 55 -11.30 -0.19 0.53
C TYR A 55 -11.66 -0.79 -0.82
N LYS A 56 -12.42 -0.07 -1.66
CA LYS A 56 -12.80 -0.49 -3.03
C LYS A 56 -11.98 0.25 -4.07
N GLN A 57 -11.59 -0.45 -5.13
CA GLN A 57 -10.95 0.20 -6.28
C GLN A 57 -11.96 1.11 -7.00
N PRO A 58 -11.67 2.41 -7.21
CA PRO A 58 -12.52 3.29 -8.00
C PRO A 58 -12.66 2.78 -9.44
N SER A 59 -13.88 2.74 -9.96
CA SER A 59 -14.19 2.16 -11.29
C SER A 59 -13.47 2.85 -12.45
N ASN A 60 -13.11 4.12 -12.28
CA ASN A 60 -12.40 4.93 -13.28
C ASN A 60 -10.87 4.86 -13.15
N ARG A 61 -10.32 4.00 -12.28
CA ARG A 61 -8.88 3.93 -12.00
C ARG A 61 -8.34 2.51 -12.12
N ARG A 62 -7.29 2.33 -12.92
CA ARG A 62 -6.59 1.03 -13.06
C ARG A 62 -5.68 0.69 -11.87
N ALA A 63 -5.17 1.69 -11.16
CA ALA A 63 -4.31 1.47 -10.00
C ALA A 63 -5.11 0.80 -8.86
N PRO A 64 -4.46 -0.07 -8.05
CA PRO A 64 -5.12 -0.79 -6.96
C PRO A 64 -5.69 0.15 -5.88
N SER A 65 -6.65 -0.34 -5.09
CA SER A 65 -7.19 0.38 -3.94
C SER A 65 -6.15 0.57 -2.84
N ALA A 66 -6.34 1.55 -1.97
CA ALA A 66 -5.50 1.73 -0.79
C ALA A 66 -5.49 0.50 0.11
N LEU A 67 -6.62 -0.22 0.21
CA LEU A 67 -6.67 -1.53 0.89
C LEU A 67 -5.75 -2.55 0.24
N GLN A 68 -5.80 -2.73 -1.09
CA GLN A 68 -4.91 -3.67 -1.77
C GLN A 68 -3.44 -3.34 -1.51
N ILE A 69 -3.05 -2.07 -1.68
CA ILE A 69 -1.67 -1.60 -1.47
C ILE A 69 -1.20 -1.86 -0.04
N ILE A 70 -1.99 -1.48 0.96
CA ILE A 70 -1.60 -1.65 2.37
C ILE A 70 -1.59 -3.13 2.77
N ARG A 71 -2.50 -3.94 2.22
CA ARG A 71 -2.55 -5.39 2.50
C ARG A 71 -1.33 -6.10 1.93
N GLU A 72 -0.94 -5.81 0.68
CA GLU A 72 0.26 -6.38 0.05
C GLU A 72 1.52 -5.98 0.82
N LEU A 73 1.65 -4.70 1.18
CA LEU A 73 2.76 -4.22 1.99
C LEU A 73 2.83 -4.91 3.37
N ALA A 74 1.69 -5.08 4.04
CA ALA A 74 1.63 -5.73 5.34
C ALA A 74 2.01 -7.22 5.27
N ILE A 75 1.58 -7.92 4.21
CA ILE A 75 1.96 -9.30 3.93
C ILE A 75 3.47 -9.42 3.72
N GLU A 76 4.05 -8.51 2.95
CA GLU A 76 5.48 -8.48 2.68
C GLU A 76 6.30 -8.23 3.96
N LEU A 77 5.89 -7.26 4.78
CA LEU A 77 6.60 -6.93 6.03
C LEU A 77 6.42 -7.97 7.14
N PHE A 78 5.26 -8.65 7.17
CA PHE A 78 4.90 -9.58 8.24
C PHE A 78 4.31 -10.88 7.68
N PRO A 79 5.12 -11.70 6.98
CA PRO A 79 4.64 -12.90 6.29
C PRO A 79 4.02 -13.94 7.24
N ARG A 80 4.47 -13.99 8.50
CA ARG A 80 3.88 -14.84 9.54
C ARG A 80 2.42 -14.53 9.87
N TRP A 81 1.89 -13.38 9.44
CA TRP A 81 0.52 -12.95 9.66
C TRP A 81 -0.28 -12.82 8.36
N SER A 82 0.23 -13.32 7.24
CA SER A 82 -0.42 -13.19 5.92
C SER A 82 -1.88 -13.61 5.93
N ASP A 83 -2.21 -14.74 6.57
CA ASP A 83 -3.60 -15.23 6.65
C ASP A 83 -4.54 -14.18 7.28
N ARG A 84 -4.06 -13.42 8.27
CA ARG A 84 -4.85 -12.36 8.91
C ARG A 84 -5.05 -11.15 7.99
N PHE A 85 -4.11 -10.87 7.11
CA PHE A 85 -4.22 -9.77 6.15
C PHE A 85 -5.06 -10.15 4.94
N VAL A 86 -4.94 -11.39 4.43
CA VAL A 86 -5.70 -11.88 3.28
C VAL A 86 -7.20 -11.80 3.53
N VAL A 87 -7.66 -12.11 4.75
CA VAL A 87 -9.08 -12.02 5.12
C VAL A 87 -9.59 -10.58 5.29
N MET A 88 -8.74 -9.57 5.18
CA MET A 88 -9.17 -8.16 5.10
C MET A 88 -9.65 -7.86 3.68
N THR A 89 -10.88 -8.27 3.36
CA THR A 89 -11.55 -7.99 2.09
C THR A 89 -12.31 -6.67 2.13
N GLU A 90 -12.78 -6.20 0.97
CA GLU A 90 -13.55 -4.96 0.87
C GLU A 90 -14.78 -4.96 1.78
N ASP A 91 -15.56 -6.05 1.76
CA ASP A 91 -16.78 -6.20 2.59
C ASP A 91 -16.46 -6.19 4.09
N VAL A 92 -15.36 -6.83 4.47
CA VAL A 92 -14.90 -6.88 5.87
C VAL A 92 -14.53 -5.48 6.37
N ILE A 93 -13.84 -4.69 5.54
CA ILE A 93 -13.48 -3.31 5.90
C ILE A 93 -14.71 -2.41 5.87
N GLU A 94 -15.59 -2.57 4.88
CA GLU A 94 -16.85 -1.83 4.78
C GLU A 94 -17.71 -2.01 6.04
N ALA A 95 -17.88 -3.26 6.48
CA ALA A 95 -18.60 -3.58 7.71
C ALA A 95 -17.97 -2.91 8.94
N ARG A 96 -16.63 -2.91 9.05
CA ARG A 96 -15.92 -2.26 10.15
C ARG A 96 -15.99 -0.75 10.13
N VAL A 97 -16.02 -0.14 8.96
CA VAL A 97 -16.15 1.32 8.83
C VAL A 97 -17.57 1.74 9.18
N LYS A 98 -18.59 1.04 8.67
CA LYS A 98 -20.00 1.35 8.92
C LYS A 98 -20.45 1.03 10.34
N GLY A 99 -19.91 -0.03 10.96
CA GLY A 99 -20.20 -0.43 12.33
C GLY A 99 -19.39 0.31 13.40
N ALA A 100 -18.50 1.23 13.01
CA ALA A 100 -17.73 2.07 13.92
C ALA A 100 -18.43 3.41 14.24
N HIS A 101 -19.74 3.49 14.01
CA HIS A 101 -20.61 4.63 14.30
C HIS A 101 -21.59 4.30 15.42
#